data_AF-A0A946A586-F1
#
_entry.id   AF-A0A946A586-F1
#
_cell.length_a   1.000
_cell.length_b   1.000
_cell.length_c   1.000
_cell.angle_alpha   90.00
_cell.angle_beta   90.00
_cell.angle_gamma   90.00
#
_symmetry.space_group_name_H-M   'P 1'
#
loop_
_entity.id
_entity.type
_entity.pdbx_description
1 polymer ?
#
loop_
_entity_poly.entity_id
_entity_poly.type
_entity_poly.pdbx_seq_one_letter_code
_entity_poly.pdbx_strand_id
1 'polypeptide(L)' 'MNVLESFSLKGKVALVTGGAGLYGRQIVEALAEAGAETYIASRNVESLQQVAKEETDRGHN' A
#
# COMPACT_ATOMS: atom_id res chain seq x y z
N MET A 1 16.57 18.90 4.04
CA MET A 1 15.47 17.92 3.94
C MET A 1 14.33 18.46 4.79
N ASN A 2 13.13 18.66 4.22
CA ASN A 2 11.98 19.07 5.03
C ASN A 2 11.35 17.83 5.67
N VAL A 3 10.49 18.02 6.67
CA VAL A 3 9.90 16.91 7.44
C VAL A 3 9.13 15.94 6.54
N LEU A 4 8.38 16.42 5.55
CA LEU A 4 7.58 15.56 4.66
C LEU A 4 8.46 14.72 3.72
N GLU A 5 9.55 15.30 3.21
CA GLU A 5 10.53 14.58 2.39
C GLU A 5 11.17 13.42 3.15
N SER A 6 11.38 13.55 4.47
CA SER A 6 11.91 12.46 5.30
C SER A 6 10.97 11.25 5.43
N PHE A 7 9.67 11.45 5.17
CA PHE A 7 8.66 10.38 5.21
C PHE A 7 8.27 9.86 3.81
N SER A 8 8.80 10.45 2.73
CA SER A 8 8.50 9.97 1.39
C SER A 8 9.08 8.57 1.16
N LEU A 9 8.27 7.71 0.55
CA LEU A 9 8.65 6.37 0.12
C LEU A 9 8.80 6.27 -1.40
N LYS A 10 8.88 7.40 -2.11
CA LYS A 10 9.10 7.43 -3.57
C LYS A 10 10.32 6.61 -3.96
N GLY A 11 10.13 5.67 -4.89
CA GLY A 11 11.18 4.76 -5.37
C GLY A 11 11.52 3.64 -4.39
N LYS A 12 10.71 3.41 -3.36
CA LYS A 12 10.80 2.24 -2.47
C LYS A 12 9.71 1.23 -2.82
N VAL A 13 10.00 -0.03 -2.53
CA VAL A 13 9.03 -1.14 -2.61
C VAL A 13 8.63 -1.54 -1.20
N ALA A 14 7.34 -1.70 -0.95
CA ALA A 14 6.80 -2.16 0.34
C ALA A 14 5.95 -3.42 0.17
N LEU A 15 6.26 -4.48 0.93
CA LEU A 15 5.47 -5.71 0.98
C LEU A 15 4.69 -5.79 2.29
N VAL A 16 3.37 -5.85 2.21
CA VAL A 16 2.46 -5.96 3.36
C VAL A 16 1.79 -7.33 3.37
N THR A 17 2.24 -8.20 4.27
CA THR A 17 1.52 -9.44 4.59
C THR A 17 0.26 -9.12 5.39
N GLY A 18 -0.87 -9.75 5.05
CA GLY A 18 -2.16 -9.42 5.66
C GLY A 18 -2.75 -8.08 5.18
N GLY A 19 -2.31 -7.57 4.03
CA GLY A 19 -2.71 -6.25 3.50
C GLY A 19 -4.22 -6.04 3.32
N ALA A 20 -5.00 -7.11 3.17
CA ALA A 20 -6.47 -7.01 3.09
C ALA A 20 -7.20 -7.06 4.46
N GLY A 21 -6.47 -7.22 5.57
CA GLY A 21 -7.02 -7.29 6.93
C GLY A 21 -7.35 -5.92 7.53
N LEU A 22 -7.90 -5.93 8.76
CA LEU A 22 -8.40 -4.74 9.46
C LEU A 22 -7.39 -3.58 9.49
N TYR A 23 -6.16 -3.86 9.89
CA TYR A 23 -5.09 -2.86 9.93
C TYR A 23 -4.28 -2.81 8.64
N GLY A 24 -4.21 -3.93 7.92
CA GLY A 24 -3.43 -4.05 6.69
C GLY A 24 -3.86 -3.03 5.65
N ARG A 25 -5.17 -2.81 5.48
CA ARG A 25 -5.69 -1.88 4.47
C ARG A 25 -5.20 -0.45 4.68
N GLN A 26 -5.29 0.03 5.92
CA GLN A 26 -4.84 1.37 6.29
C GLN A 26 -3.32 1.53 6.16
N ILE A 27 -2.56 0.46 6.43
CA ILE A 27 -1.10 0.45 6.23
C ILE A 27 -0.77 0.52 4.74
N VAL A 28 -1.45 -0.26 3.90
CA VAL A 28 -1.27 -0.26 2.44
C VAL A 28 -1.56 1.11 1.86
N GLU A 29 -2.73 1.67 2.20
CA GLU A 29 -3.15 3.02 1.81
C GLU A 29 -2.10 4.08 2.18
N ALA A 30 -1.63 4.10 3.42
CA ALA A 30 -0.63 5.09 3.85
C ALA A 30 0.73 4.93 3.15
N LEU A 31 1.18 3.70 2.89
CA LEU A 31 2.45 3.43 2.19
C LEU A 31 2.35 3.82 0.70
N ALA A 32 1.21 3.52 0.09
CA ALA A 32 0.88 3.91 -1.27
C ALA A 32 0.83 5.44 -1.43
N GLU A 33 0.14 6.15 -0.52
CA GLU A 33 0.10 7.63 -0.49
C GLU A 33 1.49 8.25 -0.30
N ALA A 34 2.37 7.61 0.47
CA ALA A 34 3.75 8.04 0.65
C ALA A 34 4.62 7.84 -0.62
N GLY A 35 4.09 7.16 -1.64
CA GLY A 35 4.72 6.96 -2.95
C GLY A 35 5.52 5.65 -3.09
N ALA A 36 5.31 4.68 -2.20
CA ALA A 36 5.89 3.35 -2.36
C ALA A 36 5.19 2.59 -3.51
N GLU A 37 5.92 1.69 -4.16
CA GLU A 37 5.31 0.61 -4.94
C GLU A 37 4.89 -0.49 -3.97
N THR A 38 3.59 -0.76 -3.88
CA THR A 38 3.01 -1.57 -2.82
C THR A 38 2.60 -2.97 -3.29
N TYR A 39 3.04 -3.99 -2.55
CA TYR A 39 2.65 -5.38 -2.76
C TYR A 39 1.90 -5.89 -1.53
N ILE A 40 0.77 -6.55 -1.76
CA ILE A 40 -0.05 -7.13 -0.69
C ILE A 40 -0.11 -8.64 -0.81
N ALA A 41 0.04 -9.34 0.31
CA ALA A 41 0.07 -10.80 0.34
C ALA A 41 -0.83 -11.37 1.43
N SER A 42 -1.60 -12.40 1.10
CA SER A 42 -2.42 -13.16 2.04
C SER A 42 -2.83 -14.50 1.42
N ARG A 43 -3.58 -15.31 2.17
CA ARG A 43 -4.11 -16.61 1.68
C ARG A 43 -5.36 -16.47 0.82
N ASN A 44 -6.02 -15.31 0.82
CA ASN A 44 -7.25 -15.05 0.08
C ASN A 44 -6.95 -14.05 -1.03
N VAL A 45 -6.91 -14.52 -2.28
CA VAL A 45 -6.49 -13.70 -3.42
C VAL A 45 -7.58 -12.71 -3.82
N GLU A 46 -8.85 -13.10 -3.71
CA GLU A 46 -10.00 -12.25 -4.05
C GLU A 46 -10.03 -10.98 -3.20
N SER A 47 -9.75 -11.12 -1.89
CA SER A 47 -9.66 -9.99 -0.97
C SER A 47 -8.48 -9.06 -1.29
N LEU A 48 -7.36 -9.62 -1.76
CA LEU A 48 -6.21 -8.82 -2.20
C LEU A 48 -6.56 -8.06 -3.48
N GLN A 49 -7.16 -8.72 -4.47
CA GLN A 49 -7.54 -8.09 -5.74
C GLN A 49 -8.51 -6.93 -5.51
N GLN A 50 -9.45 -7.07 -4.57
CA GLN A 50 -10.33 -5.98 -4.20
C GLN A 50 -9.55 -4.77 -3.69
N VAL A 51 -8.67 -4.96 -2.71
CA VAL A 51 -7.89 -3.86 -2.11
C VAL A 51 -6.92 -3.25 -3.12
N ALA A 52 -6.23 -4.08 -3.91
CA ALA A 52 -5.36 -3.60 -4.98
C ALA A 52 -6.12 -2.73 -5.97
N LYS A 53 -7.33 -3.16 -6.37
CA LYS A 53 -8.18 -2.36 -7.26
C LYS A 53 -8.60 -1.04 -6.62
N GLU A 54 -9.01 -1.04 -5.36
CA GLU A 54 -9.38 0.18 -4.62
C GLU A 54 -8.22 1.19 -4.60
N GLU A 55 -6.98 0.74 -4.42
CA GLU A 55 -5.79 1.61 -4.43
C GLU A 55 -5.39 2.04 -5.85
N THR A 56 -5.47 1.17 -6.85
CA THR A 56 -5.22 1.55 -8.25
C THR A 56 -6.25 2.55 -8.77
N ASP A 57 -7.53 2.41 -8.38
CA ASP A 57 -8.60 3.36 -8.72
C ASP A 57 -8.35 4.75 -8.10
N ARG A 58 -7.58 4.82 -7.00
CA ARG A 58 -7.10 6.07 -6.37
C ARG A 58 -5.83 6.63 -7.02
N GLY A 59 -5.22 5.89 -7.96
CA GLY A 59 -4.00 6.29 -8.67
C GLY A 59 -2.71 5.84 -7.98
N HIS A 60 -2.79 4.95 -7.01
CA HIS A 60 -1.62 4.36 -6.35
C HIS A 60 -1.12 3.12 -7.10
N ASN A 61 0.15 2.76 -6.86
CA ASN A 61 0.80 1.57 -7.43
C ASN A 61 1.10 0.52 -6.36
#